data_AF-A0A8H6G4Q0-F1
#
_entry.id   AF-A0A8H6G4Q0-F1
#
_cell.length_a   1.000
_cell.length_b   1.000
_cell.length_c   1.000
_cell.angle_alpha   90.00
_cell.angle_beta   90.00
_cell.angle_gamma   90.00
#
_symmetry.space_group_name_H-M   'P 1'
#
loop_
_entity.id
_entity.type
_entity.pdbx_description
1 polymer ?
#
loop_
_entity_poly.entity_id
_entity_poly.type
_entity_poly.pdbx_seq_one_letter_code
_entity_poly.pdbx_strand_id
1 'polypeptide(L)'
;MRTSRSSSNASSTSTPSSPSSDNFQIFVKLLSGDTIPLTVPSDTTISTLRQLLSLRTSAPTTDIRLVHAGKHLTSADASSGTSTTPISDLLPPSSTLHMALPIRGGMPAKKIKCTFKDCKDGAQRIVGDCSFCQGHFCGKHRMLEDHKCSGLEDCKKESHERNADTLNTQRTVAVKGLRSIVQSSDFIPFHLEALLMEAGHSGKRFREASAFPKPAIKAIGEHELEAGSM
;
A
#
# COMPACT_ATOMS: atom_id res chain seq x y z
N MET A 1 -47.16 -72.42 57.00
CA MET A 1 -47.39 -72.10 55.57
C MET A 1 -47.10 -70.62 55.38
N ARG A 2 -46.06 -70.29 54.59
CA ARG A 2 -45.66 -68.92 54.23
C ARG A 2 -46.51 -68.46 53.05
N THR A 3 -47.07 -67.25 53.10
CA THR A 3 -47.53 -66.56 51.88
C THR A 3 -47.17 -65.08 51.94
N SER A 4 -46.66 -64.63 50.79
CA SER A 4 -45.79 -63.49 50.59
C SER A 4 -46.57 -62.18 50.45
N ARG A 5 -46.02 -61.09 50.99
CA ARG A 5 -46.49 -59.72 50.73
C ARG A 5 -46.05 -59.32 49.32
N SER A 6 -47.01 -59.11 48.42
CA SER A 6 -46.77 -58.56 47.08
C SER A 6 -46.69 -57.04 47.16
N SER A 7 -45.48 -56.50 46.98
CA SER A 7 -45.22 -55.07 46.83
C SER A 7 -45.50 -54.68 45.37
N SER A 8 -46.60 -53.95 45.14
CA SER A 8 -46.88 -53.34 43.84
C SER A 8 -46.06 -52.07 43.69
N ASN A 9 -44.86 -52.18 43.11
CA ASN A 9 -44.12 -51.01 42.64
C ASN A 9 -44.92 -50.36 41.51
N ALA A 10 -45.49 -49.18 41.76
CA ALA A 10 -46.00 -48.31 40.72
C ALA A 10 -44.80 -47.80 39.91
N SER A 11 -44.62 -48.39 38.74
CA SER A 11 -43.67 -47.92 37.73
C SER A 11 -44.12 -46.53 37.28
N SER A 12 -43.49 -45.49 37.82
CA SER A 12 -43.54 -44.14 37.27
C SER A 12 -42.86 -44.19 35.90
N THR A 13 -43.67 -44.36 34.85
CA THR A 13 -43.26 -44.18 33.47
C THR A 13 -42.80 -42.73 33.32
N SER A 14 -41.49 -42.51 33.44
CA SER A 14 -40.85 -41.29 32.98
C SER A 14 -41.05 -41.22 31.48
N THR A 15 -41.98 -40.38 31.04
CA THR A 15 -42.04 -39.90 29.66
C THR A 15 -40.63 -39.44 29.27
N PRO A 16 -39.98 -39.99 28.24
CA PRO A 16 -38.82 -39.33 27.67
C PRO A 16 -39.33 -38.01 27.09
N SER A 17 -39.02 -36.91 27.77
CA SER A 17 -39.14 -35.58 27.19
C SER A 17 -38.40 -35.63 25.86
N SER A 18 -39.13 -35.54 24.76
CA SER A 18 -38.57 -35.41 23.42
C SER A 18 -37.49 -34.32 23.49
N PRO A 19 -36.30 -34.50 22.88
CA PRO A 19 -35.34 -33.42 22.82
C PRO A 19 -36.04 -32.25 22.14
N SER A 20 -36.28 -31.17 22.88
CA SER A 20 -36.63 -29.89 22.28
C SER A 20 -35.46 -29.55 21.39
N SER A 21 -35.61 -29.76 20.08
CA SER A 21 -34.59 -29.43 19.11
C SER A 21 -34.43 -27.91 19.11
N ASP A 22 -33.57 -27.42 20.02
CA ASP A 22 -33.21 -26.02 20.12
C ASP A 22 -32.45 -25.66 18.84
N ASN A 23 -33.21 -25.17 17.86
CA ASN A 23 -32.69 -24.64 16.62
C ASN A 23 -32.46 -23.15 16.81
N PHE A 24 -31.30 -22.68 16.39
CA PHE A 24 -30.98 -21.27 16.43
C PHE A 24 -30.60 -20.77 15.05
N GLN A 25 -30.80 -19.48 14.84
CA GLN A 25 -30.51 -18.82 13.57
C GLN A 25 -29.15 -18.14 13.63
N ILE A 26 -28.39 -18.27 12.55
CA ILE A 26 -27.14 -17.54 12.33
C ILE A 26 -27.17 -16.85 10.97
N PHE A 27 -26.34 -15.82 10.82
CA PHE A 27 -26.20 -15.09 9.57
C PHE A 27 -24.80 -15.24 9.04
N VAL A 28 -24.64 -15.68 7.79
CA VAL A 28 -23.31 -15.81 7.16
C VAL A 28 -23.19 -14.78 6.07
N LYS A 29 -22.25 -13.84 6.23
CA LYS A 29 -21.88 -12.87 5.21
C LYS A 29 -20.84 -13.46 4.27
N LEU A 30 -21.19 -13.58 3.00
CA LEU A 30 -20.32 -14.10 1.93
C LEU A 30 -19.28 -13.06 1.49
N LEU A 31 -18.30 -13.53 0.73
CA LEU A 31 -17.28 -12.69 0.08
C LEU A 31 -17.89 -11.69 -0.92
N SER A 32 -18.99 -12.08 -1.57
CA SER A 32 -19.75 -11.24 -2.49
C SER A 32 -20.49 -10.09 -1.80
N GLY A 33 -20.61 -10.12 -0.46
CA GLY A 33 -21.36 -9.14 0.32
C GLY A 33 -22.77 -9.60 0.73
N ASP A 34 -23.30 -10.65 0.10
CA ASP A 34 -24.61 -11.22 0.42
C ASP A 34 -24.64 -11.88 1.81
N THR A 35 -25.78 -11.79 2.49
CA THR A 35 -25.98 -12.41 3.80
C THR A 35 -26.99 -13.54 3.69
N ILE A 36 -26.56 -14.76 4.05
CA ILE A 36 -27.39 -15.96 4.00
C ILE A 36 -27.83 -16.31 5.43
N PRO A 37 -29.14 -16.29 5.74
CA PRO A 37 -29.64 -16.82 7.00
C PRO A 37 -29.58 -18.35 6.98
N LEU A 38 -29.08 -18.95 8.06
CA LEU A 38 -29.02 -20.40 8.24
C LEU A 38 -29.61 -20.79 9.59
N THR A 39 -30.56 -21.71 9.58
CA THR A 39 -31.10 -22.32 10.80
C THR A 39 -30.35 -23.61 11.06
N VAL A 40 -29.70 -23.70 12.22
CA VAL A 40 -28.87 -24.83 12.61
C VAL A 40 -29.28 -25.33 13.99
N PRO A 41 -29.29 -26.65 14.22
CA PRO A 41 -29.52 -27.20 15.56
C PRO A 41 -28.33 -26.95 16.48
N SER A 42 -28.59 -26.92 17.78
CA SER A 42 -27.60 -26.56 18.80
C SER A 42 -26.39 -27.51 18.89
N ASP A 43 -26.49 -28.71 18.33
CA ASP A 43 -25.46 -29.75 18.29
C ASP A 43 -24.56 -29.69 17.03
N THR A 44 -24.82 -28.74 16.13
CA THR A 44 -24.10 -28.61 14.87
C THR A 44 -22.60 -28.37 15.10
N THR A 45 -21.75 -28.93 14.23
CA THR A 45 -20.30 -28.68 14.26
C THR A 45 -19.89 -27.70 13.16
N ILE A 46 -18.71 -27.08 13.33
CA ILE A 46 -18.13 -26.17 12.31
C ILE A 46 -17.93 -26.90 10.97
N SER A 47 -17.62 -28.20 11.00
CA SER A 47 -17.46 -29.02 9.79
C SER A 47 -18.76 -29.16 9.01
N THR A 48 -19.87 -29.44 9.70
CA THR A 48 -21.20 -29.52 9.10
C THR A 48 -21.64 -28.16 8.54
N LEU A 49 -21.34 -27.07 9.24
CA LEU A 49 -21.63 -25.70 8.78
C LEU A 49 -20.88 -25.38 7.48
N ARG A 50 -19.60 -25.76 7.36
CA ARG A 50 -18.83 -25.60 6.10
C ARG A 50 -19.42 -26.42 4.95
N GLN A 51 -19.91 -27.64 5.21
CA GLN A 51 -20.58 -28.45 4.19
C GLN A 51 -21.88 -27.79 3.70
N LEU A 52 -22.72 -27.29 4.62
CA LEU A 52 -23.96 -26.58 4.29
C LEU A 52 -23.68 -25.33 3.45
N LEU A 53 -22.62 -24.59 3.79
CA LEU A 53 -22.20 -23.43 3.00
C LEU A 53 -21.65 -23.82 1.64
N SER A 54 -20.87 -24.90 1.54
CA SER A 54 -20.33 -25.39 0.25
C SER A 54 -21.43 -25.64 -0.77
N LEU A 55 -22.55 -26.23 -0.33
CA LEU A 55 -23.73 -26.46 -1.17
C LEU A 55 -24.41 -25.17 -1.64
N ARG A 56 -24.38 -24.10 -0.83
CA ARG A 56 -25.03 -22.82 -1.15
C ARG A 56 -24.15 -21.86 -1.94
N THR A 57 -22.85 -21.83 -1.66
CA THR A 57 -21.90 -20.89 -2.28
C THR A 57 -21.11 -21.50 -3.45
N SER A 58 -21.27 -22.80 -3.75
CA SER A 58 -20.50 -23.55 -4.75
C SER A 58 -18.97 -23.53 -4.56
N ALA A 59 -18.50 -23.11 -3.38
CA ALA A 59 -17.09 -23.10 -3.02
C ALA A 59 -16.70 -24.43 -2.35
N PRO A 60 -15.48 -24.95 -2.57
CA PRO A 60 -15.01 -26.14 -1.89
C PRO A 60 -14.88 -25.89 -0.38
N THR A 61 -15.19 -26.90 0.44
CA THR A 61 -15.13 -26.80 1.91
C THR A 61 -13.76 -26.39 2.45
N THR A 62 -12.68 -26.65 1.70
CA THR A 62 -11.30 -26.28 2.02
C THR A 62 -11.07 -24.77 2.01
N ASP A 63 -11.81 -24.05 1.16
CA ASP A 63 -11.63 -22.62 0.96
C ASP A 63 -12.56 -21.79 1.86
N ILE A 64 -13.55 -22.44 2.47
CA ILE A 64 -14.51 -21.79 3.37
C ILE A 64 -13.87 -21.58 4.74
N ARG A 65 -13.40 -20.35 4.95
CA ARG A 65 -12.93 -19.87 6.25
C ARG A 65 -14.01 -19.01 6.88
N LEU A 66 -14.36 -19.31 8.12
CA LEU A 66 -15.38 -18.58 8.88
C LEU A 66 -14.71 -17.79 10.00
N VAL A 67 -15.17 -16.57 10.21
CA VAL A 67 -14.67 -15.66 11.24
C VAL A 67 -15.84 -15.14 12.05
N HIS A 68 -15.72 -15.22 13.38
CA HIS A 68 -16.64 -14.60 14.33
C HIS A 68 -15.86 -13.68 15.25
N ALA A 69 -16.32 -12.42 15.41
CA ALA A 69 -15.68 -11.43 16.29
C ALA A 69 -14.15 -11.30 16.10
N GLY A 70 -13.67 -11.42 14.85
CA GLY A 70 -12.23 -11.38 14.53
C GLY A 70 -11.45 -12.68 14.81
N LYS A 71 -12.08 -13.70 15.39
CA LYS A 71 -11.48 -15.03 15.62
C LYS A 71 -11.84 -15.98 14.48
N HIS A 72 -10.82 -16.57 13.87
CA HIS A 72 -11.02 -17.62 12.87
C HIS A 72 -11.58 -18.88 13.53
N LEU A 73 -12.72 -19.36 13.03
CA LEU A 73 -13.28 -20.65 13.39
C LEU A 73 -12.54 -21.71 12.58
N THR A 74 -11.37 -22.13 13.06
CA THR A 74 -10.58 -23.21 12.46
C THR A 74 -11.11 -24.58 12.90
N SER A 75 -10.91 -25.61 12.06
CA SER A 75 -11.08 -27.00 12.49
C SER A 75 -10.02 -27.45 13.50
N ALA A 76 -8.98 -26.63 13.67
CA ALA A 76 -7.95 -26.80 14.68
C ALA A 76 -8.46 -26.13 15.97
N ASP A 77 -8.86 -26.85 17.01
CA ASP A 77 -8.08 -27.83 17.79
C ASP A 77 -7.67 -29.16 17.12
N ALA A 78 -6.59 -29.14 16.35
CA ALA A 78 -5.82 -30.33 15.99
C ALA A 78 -4.57 -30.47 16.89
N SER A 79 -4.29 -29.45 17.72
CA SER A 79 -3.29 -29.47 18.79
C SER A 79 -3.88 -29.74 20.18
N SER A 80 -5.20 -29.77 20.32
CA SER A 80 -5.92 -30.25 21.49
C SER A 80 -6.94 -31.27 20.98
N GLY A 81 -6.57 -32.56 20.97
CA GLY A 81 -7.27 -33.61 20.23
C GLY A 81 -8.69 -33.95 20.70
N THR A 82 -9.66 -33.03 20.62
CA THR A 82 -11.09 -33.31 20.77
C THR A 82 -11.96 -32.17 20.17
N SER A 83 -12.09 -32.11 18.84
CA SER A 83 -13.07 -31.23 18.17
C SER A 83 -14.48 -31.84 18.24
N THR A 84 -15.11 -31.75 19.42
CA THR A 84 -16.53 -32.10 19.65
C THR A 84 -17.24 -30.96 20.38
N THR A 85 -16.81 -29.71 20.19
CA THR A 85 -17.49 -28.55 20.76
C THR A 85 -18.62 -28.12 19.80
N PRO A 86 -19.89 -28.17 20.24
CA PRO A 86 -21.01 -27.66 19.45
C PRO A 86 -20.85 -26.16 19.20
N ILE A 87 -21.27 -25.69 18.03
CA ILE A 87 -21.16 -24.26 17.66
C ILE A 87 -21.93 -23.33 18.63
N SER A 88 -22.90 -23.86 19.37
CA SER A 88 -23.71 -23.11 20.35
C SER A 88 -22.92 -22.62 21.55
N ASP A 89 -21.81 -23.30 21.90
CA ASP A 89 -20.91 -22.85 22.96
C ASP A 89 -19.96 -21.73 22.45
N LEU A 90 -19.73 -21.69 21.14
CA LEU A 90 -18.82 -20.74 20.50
C LEU A 90 -19.53 -19.47 20.01
N LEU A 91 -20.82 -19.56 19.67
CA LEU A 91 -21.60 -18.48 19.07
C LEU A 91 -22.93 -18.28 19.82
N PRO A 92 -23.28 -17.04 20.20
CA PRO A 92 -24.62 -16.74 20.70
C PRO A 92 -25.69 -16.88 19.59
N PRO A 93 -26.97 -17.06 19.95
CA PRO A 93 -28.06 -17.10 18.98
C PRO A 93 -28.14 -15.77 18.21
N SER A 94 -28.47 -15.83 16.91
CA SER A 94 -28.50 -14.67 16.01
C SER A 94 -27.12 -14.04 15.74
N SER A 95 -26.04 -14.79 15.93
CA SER A 95 -24.68 -14.33 15.63
C SER A 95 -24.40 -14.24 14.12
N THR A 96 -23.59 -13.26 13.74
CA THR A 96 -23.12 -13.07 12.36
C THR A 96 -21.70 -13.62 12.19
N LEU A 97 -21.52 -14.45 11.17
CA LEU A 97 -20.27 -15.00 10.70
C LEU A 97 -19.86 -14.34 9.39
N HIS A 98 -18.56 -14.13 9.22
CA HIS A 98 -17.99 -13.64 7.97
C HIS A 98 -17.22 -14.76 7.28
N MET A 99 -17.51 -14.98 5.99
CA MET A 99 -16.63 -15.75 5.13
C MET A 99 -15.38 -14.92 4.87
N ALA A 100 -14.20 -15.52 5.04
CA ALA A 100 -12.92 -14.86 4.84
C ALA A 100 -12.20 -15.45 3.63
N LEU A 101 -11.51 -14.60 2.87
CA LEU A 101 -10.70 -15.06 1.75
C LEU A 101 -9.58 -15.98 2.26
N PRO A 102 -9.16 -16.98 1.47
CA PRO A 102 -7.91 -17.66 1.73
C PRO A 102 -6.79 -16.61 1.77
N ILE A 103 -6.04 -16.61 2.87
CA ILE A 103 -4.87 -15.75 2.98
C ILE A 103 -3.88 -16.28 1.95
N ARG A 104 -3.81 -15.65 0.77
CA ARG A 104 -2.73 -15.86 -0.19
C ARG A 104 -1.49 -15.35 0.53
N GLY A 105 -0.72 -16.27 1.10
CA GLY A 105 0.54 -15.95 1.76
C GLY A 105 1.33 -15.03 0.83
N GLY A 106 1.72 -13.86 1.34
CA GLY A 106 2.49 -12.90 0.57
C GLY A 106 3.69 -13.63 -0.03
N MET A 107 3.83 -13.58 -1.35
CA MET A 107 4.98 -14.17 -2.04
C MET A 107 6.23 -13.76 -1.26
N PRO A 108 7.12 -14.70 -0.89
CA PRO A 108 8.34 -14.35 -0.17
C PRO A 108 9.01 -13.26 -0.99
N ALA A 109 9.08 -12.07 -0.41
CA ALA A 109 9.61 -10.90 -1.07
C ALA A 109 11.00 -11.26 -1.59
N LYS A 110 11.15 -11.50 -2.90
CA LYS A 110 12.47 -11.61 -3.49
C LYS A 110 13.15 -10.31 -3.11
N LYS A 111 14.18 -10.41 -2.25
CA LYS A 111 14.89 -9.23 -1.76
C LYS A 111 15.66 -8.67 -2.95
N ILE A 112 15.06 -7.68 -3.62
CA ILE A 112 15.69 -6.95 -4.70
C ILE A 112 16.94 -6.30 -4.10
N LYS A 113 18.07 -6.42 -4.78
CA LYS A 113 19.36 -5.87 -4.32
C LYS A 113 19.61 -4.54 -5.01
N CYS A 114 20.38 -3.69 -4.35
CA CYS A 114 20.87 -2.46 -4.95
C CYS A 114 21.69 -2.76 -6.22
N THR A 115 21.45 -2.01 -7.29
CA THR A 115 22.17 -2.13 -8.58
C THR A 115 23.56 -1.45 -8.54
N PHE A 116 23.86 -0.64 -7.52
CA PHE A 116 25.12 0.09 -7.43
C PHE A 116 26.33 -0.84 -7.20
N LYS A 117 27.46 -0.54 -7.87
CA LYS A 117 28.60 -1.46 -8.08
C LYS A 117 29.32 -1.96 -6.82
N ASP A 118 29.11 -1.35 -5.66
CA ASP A 118 29.71 -1.78 -4.39
C ASP A 118 28.68 -1.87 -3.24
N CYS A 119 27.39 -1.93 -3.57
CA CYS A 119 26.33 -1.96 -2.57
C CYS A 119 25.72 -3.37 -2.42
N LYS A 120 25.82 -3.94 -1.21
CA LYS A 120 25.21 -5.24 -0.87
C LYS A 120 23.86 -5.10 -0.15
N ASP A 121 23.37 -3.88 -0.04
CA ASP A 121 22.13 -3.53 0.67
C ASP A 121 20.90 -3.88 -0.17
N GLY A 122 19.75 -4.04 0.50
CA GLY A 122 18.49 -4.32 -0.17
C GLY A 122 17.93 -3.07 -0.84
N ALA A 123 17.40 -3.21 -2.05
CA ALA A 123 16.66 -2.13 -2.69
C ALA A 123 15.35 -1.84 -1.94
N GLN A 124 14.97 -0.57 -1.90
CA GLN A 124 13.71 -0.15 -1.27
C GLN A 124 12.52 -0.54 -2.16
N ARG A 125 11.47 -1.12 -1.57
CA ARG A 125 10.40 -1.79 -2.34
C ARG A 125 9.35 -0.89 -2.98
N ILE A 126 9.25 0.36 -2.57
CA ILE A 126 8.24 1.32 -3.07
C ILE A 126 8.91 2.49 -3.78
N VAL A 127 10.10 2.88 -3.32
CA VAL A 127 10.78 4.11 -3.73
C VAL A 127 12.24 3.89 -4.13
N GLY A 128 12.63 2.64 -4.39
CA GLY A 128 14.00 2.29 -4.75
C GLY A 128 14.27 2.39 -6.26
N ASP A 129 13.25 2.51 -7.08
CA ASP A 129 13.35 2.52 -8.54
C ASP A 129 13.74 3.91 -9.06
N CYS A 130 14.76 3.99 -9.90
CA CYS A 130 15.12 5.21 -10.59
C CYS A 130 14.47 5.26 -11.98
N SER A 131 13.65 6.28 -12.25
CA SER A 131 12.95 6.43 -13.53
C SER A 131 13.88 6.69 -14.72
N PHE A 132 15.10 7.17 -14.48
CA PHE A 132 16.04 7.56 -15.52
C PHE A 132 16.94 6.41 -15.99
N CYS A 133 17.40 5.57 -15.06
CA CYS A 133 18.28 4.43 -15.37
C CYS A 133 17.63 3.06 -15.15
N GLN A 134 16.36 3.02 -14.73
CA GLN A 134 15.57 1.80 -14.45
C GLN A 134 16.23 0.83 -13.45
N GLY A 135 17.16 1.33 -12.63
CA GLY A 135 17.83 0.57 -11.59
C GLY A 135 17.08 0.59 -10.26
N HIS A 136 17.35 -0.42 -9.41
CA HIS A 136 16.80 -0.52 -8.06
C HIS A 136 17.87 -0.17 -7.03
N PHE A 137 17.58 0.73 -6.10
CA PHE A 137 18.55 1.27 -5.16
C PHE A 137 18.08 1.18 -3.71
N CYS A 138 19.05 1.10 -2.80
CA CYS A 138 18.82 1.15 -1.36
C CYS A 138 18.66 2.61 -0.89
N GLY A 139 18.34 2.80 0.39
CA GLY A 139 18.17 4.15 0.95
C GLY A 139 19.40 5.07 0.83
N LYS A 140 20.60 4.49 0.73
CA LYS A 140 21.87 5.22 0.57
C LYS A 140 22.19 5.59 -0.89
N HIS A 141 21.55 4.94 -1.86
CA HIS A 141 21.82 5.14 -3.28
C HIS A 141 20.55 5.59 -4.03
N ARG A 142 19.56 6.10 -3.31
CA ARG A 142 18.26 6.50 -3.88
C ARG A 142 18.36 7.76 -4.73
N MET A 143 19.24 8.69 -4.36
CA MET A 143 19.42 9.94 -5.11
C MET A 143 20.17 9.69 -6.43
N LEU A 144 19.87 10.47 -7.46
CA LEU A 144 20.55 10.38 -8.76
C LEU A 144 22.08 10.54 -8.62
N GLU A 145 22.52 11.41 -7.70
CA GLU A 145 23.93 11.67 -7.41
C GLU A 145 24.62 10.45 -6.77
N ASP A 146 23.96 9.83 -5.79
CA ASP A 146 24.54 8.73 -5.01
C ASP A 146 24.80 7.47 -5.85
N HIS A 147 23.88 7.13 -6.78
CA HIS A 147 24.07 5.98 -7.65
C HIS A 147 24.73 6.28 -8.99
N LYS A 148 25.19 7.53 -9.19
CA LYS A 148 25.79 8.00 -10.45
C LYS A 148 24.87 7.70 -11.64
N CYS A 149 23.65 8.23 -11.58
CA CYS A 149 22.63 7.99 -12.58
C CYS A 149 23.09 8.43 -13.97
N SER A 150 22.84 7.61 -14.99
CA SER A 150 23.12 7.97 -16.39
C SER A 150 22.33 9.19 -16.85
N GLY A 151 21.10 9.37 -16.35
CA GLY A 151 20.24 10.52 -16.70
C GLY A 151 20.46 11.76 -15.84
N LEU A 152 21.50 11.80 -15.00
CA LEU A 152 21.79 12.95 -14.15
C LEU A 152 22.16 14.19 -14.98
N GLU A 153 22.98 14.01 -16.02
CA GLU A 153 23.43 15.11 -16.88
C GLU A 153 22.27 15.71 -17.68
N ASP A 154 21.38 14.86 -18.23
CA ASP A 154 20.21 15.30 -18.98
C ASP A 154 19.22 16.05 -18.08
N CYS A 155 18.90 15.48 -16.91
CA CYS A 155 17.99 16.11 -15.93
C CYS A 155 18.54 17.47 -15.44
N LYS A 156 19.86 17.54 -15.21
CA LYS A 156 20.52 18.77 -14.78
C LYS A 156 20.51 19.83 -15.87
N LYS A 157 20.86 19.47 -17.11
CA LYS A 157 20.82 20.40 -18.25
C LYS A 157 19.42 20.95 -18.45
N GLU A 158 18.41 20.08 -18.43
CA GLU A 158 17.01 20.46 -18.64
C GLU A 158 16.50 21.44 -17.55
N SER A 159 16.91 21.23 -16.29
CA SER A 159 16.61 22.17 -15.20
C SER A 159 17.29 23.53 -15.39
N HIS A 160 18.57 23.52 -15.79
CA HIS A 160 19.33 24.74 -16.03
C HIS A 160 18.76 25.55 -17.19
N GLU A 161 18.34 24.88 -18.27
CA GLU A 161 17.74 25.49 -19.45
C GLU A 161 16.41 26.17 -19.08
N ARG A 162 15.49 25.48 -18.42
CA ARG A 162 14.22 26.06 -17.95
C ARG A 162 14.40 27.25 -17.00
N ASN A 163 15.38 27.17 -16.10
CA ASN A 163 15.68 28.27 -15.20
C ASN A 163 16.24 29.47 -15.97
N ALA A 164 17.13 29.24 -16.93
CA ALA A 164 17.65 30.28 -17.81
C ALA A 164 16.51 30.95 -18.61
N ASP A 165 15.57 30.19 -19.17
CA ASP A 165 14.41 30.74 -19.87
C ASP A 165 13.51 31.56 -18.96
N THR A 166 13.29 31.10 -17.73
CA THR A 166 12.52 31.83 -16.72
C THR A 166 13.19 33.15 -16.38
N LEU A 167 14.51 33.12 -16.13
CA LEU A 167 15.30 34.33 -15.87
C LEU A 167 15.31 35.29 -17.06
N ASN A 168 15.41 34.77 -18.28
CA ASN A 168 15.38 35.58 -19.50
C ASN A 168 14.00 36.21 -19.73
N THR A 169 12.93 35.48 -19.43
CA THR A 169 11.54 35.97 -19.54
C THR A 169 11.25 37.06 -18.50
N GLN A 170 11.80 36.93 -17.29
CA GLN A 170 11.67 37.91 -16.21
C GLN A 170 12.71 39.03 -16.29
N ARG A 171 13.59 39.01 -17.30
CA ARG A 171 14.63 40.02 -17.47
C ARG A 171 14.01 41.33 -17.92
N THR A 172 14.02 42.34 -17.06
CA THR A 172 13.62 43.69 -17.43
C THR A 172 14.67 44.30 -18.37
N VAL A 173 14.24 44.76 -19.53
CA VAL A 173 15.12 45.44 -20.50
C VAL A 173 15.31 46.86 -20.01
N ALA A 174 16.56 47.23 -19.70
CA ALA A 174 16.89 48.63 -19.47
C ALA A 174 16.65 49.40 -20.77
N VAL A 175 15.59 50.21 -20.82
CA VAL A 175 15.30 51.09 -21.96
C VAL A 175 16.43 52.11 -22.04
N LYS A 176 17.38 51.89 -22.95
CA LYS A 176 18.50 52.80 -23.19
C LYS A 176 17.97 53.98 -24.00
N GLY A 177 17.42 54.99 -23.31
CA GLY A 177 16.84 56.14 -24.01
C GLY A 177 16.14 57.23 -23.19
N LEU A 178 16.10 57.18 -21.85
CA LEU A 178 15.54 58.29 -21.06
C LEU A 178 16.65 59.07 -20.35
N ARG A 179 17.42 59.82 -21.13
CA ARG A 179 18.07 61.04 -20.64
C ARG A 179 17.23 62.18 -21.17
N SER A 180 16.74 63.03 -20.27
CA SER A 180 15.76 64.11 -20.49
C SER A 180 14.32 63.63 -20.64
N ILE A 181 13.54 63.80 -19.57
CA ILE A 181 12.27 64.56 -19.55
C ILE A 181 11.78 64.52 -18.08
N VAL A 182 11.66 65.73 -17.51
CA VAL A 182 11.09 66.18 -16.21
C VAL A 182 11.62 65.51 -14.93
N GLN A 183 12.40 66.18 -14.06
CA GLN A 183 12.04 67.35 -13.25
C GLN A 183 10.63 67.30 -12.65
N SER A 184 10.62 67.21 -11.31
CA SER A 184 9.58 67.60 -10.36
C SER A 184 8.23 66.85 -10.36
N SER A 185 7.91 66.33 -9.16
CA SER A 185 6.60 65.96 -8.62
C SER A 185 5.79 64.99 -9.47
N ASP A 186 5.71 63.69 -9.15
CA ASP A 186 4.96 63.24 -8.00
C ASP A 186 5.57 62.00 -7.34
N PHE A 187 6.15 62.24 -6.17
CA PHE A 187 6.43 61.21 -5.18
C PHE A 187 5.60 61.57 -3.95
N ILE A 188 4.44 60.94 -3.76
CA ILE A 188 4.02 60.54 -2.41
C ILE A 188 3.54 59.07 -2.43
N PRO A 189 4.03 58.23 -1.50
CA PRO A 189 3.82 56.80 -1.41
C PRO A 189 2.73 56.43 -0.37
N PHE A 190 2.70 55.16 0.09
CA PHE A 190 1.71 54.44 0.92
C PHE A 190 0.64 53.73 0.07
N HIS A 191 0.37 52.42 0.18
CA HIS A 191 0.51 51.48 1.31
C HIS A 191 0.34 50.04 0.76
N LEU A 192 1.31 49.14 0.99
CA LEU A 192 1.11 47.69 1.28
C LEU A 192 2.50 47.07 1.49
N GLU A 193 3.00 47.11 2.72
CA GLU A 193 2.94 46.02 3.72
C GLU A 193 3.86 44.83 3.42
N ALA A 194 4.70 44.58 4.44
CA ALA A 194 5.33 43.32 4.83
C ALA A 194 6.50 42.79 3.99
N LEU A 195 7.64 43.46 4.18
CA LEU A 195 8.95 42.84 4.34
C LEU A 195 8.97 42.03 5.66
N LEU A 196 9.45 40.79 5.67
CA LEU A 196 10.57 40.31 6.50
C LEU A 196 10.60 38.79 6.74
N MET A 197 11.81 38.24 6.55
CA MET A 197 12.45 37.20 7.38
C MET A 197 11.87 35.77 7.28
N GLU A 198 12.64 34.72 7.03
CA GLU A 198 13.93 34.41 7.63
C GLU A 198 14.88 33.68 6.66
N ALA A 199 16.13 34.15 6.63
CA ALA A 199 17.27 33.39 6.17
C ALA A 199 17.77 32.49 7.32
N GLY A 200 17.75 31.18 7.13
CA GLY A 200 18.49 30.24 7.99
C GLY A 200 19.94 30.10 7.55
N HIS A 201 20.82 30.92 8.13
CA HIS A 201 22.28 30.78 8.06
C HIS A 201 22.78 29.58 8.90
N SER A 202 23.60 28.70 8.31
CA SER A 202 24.92 28.31 8.85
C SER A 202 25.61 27.54 7.71
N GLY A 203 26.71 27.98 7.10
CA GLY A 203 27.94 28.48 7.69
C GLY A 203 29.02 27.43 7.42
N LYS A 204 29.86 27.63 6.39
CA LYS A 204 31.27 27.15 6.31
C LYS A 204 31.93 27.49 4.95
N ARG A 205 32.83 28.47 5.04
CA ARG A 205 34.15 28.59 4.38
C ARG A 205 34.27 28.51 2.85
N PHE A 206 34.54 29.70 2.30
CA PHE A 206 35.46 29.96 1.19
C PHE A 206 36.63 28.97 1.12
N ARG A 207 36.83 28.34 -0.05
CA ARG A 207 38.15 28.07 -0.60
C ARG A 207 38.15 28.20 -2.13
N GLU A 208 38.97 29.16 -2.54
CA GLU A 208 39.81 29.26 -3.72
C GLU A 208 39.30 28.87 -5.12
N ALA A 209 39.45 29.88 -5.98
CA ALA A 209 39.53 29.83 -7.42
C ALA A 209 40.38 28.68 -7.96
N SER A 210 39.91 28.06 -9.03
CA SER A 210 40.81 27.61 -10.09
C SER A 210 40.12 27.78 -11.44
N ALA A 211 40.91 28.29 -12.37
CA ALA A 211 40.51 28.82 -13.66
C ALA A 211 39.91 27.75 -14.58
N PHE A 212 38.83 28.10 -15.27
CA PHE A 212 38.37 27.36 -16.44
C PHE A 212 38.92 27.99 -17.72
N PRO A 213 39.60 27.22 -18.59
CA PRO A 213 40.09 27.72 -19.88
C PRO A 213 38.94 27.94 -20.86
N LYS A 214 39.04 29.03 -21.64
CA LYS A 214 38.11 29.37 -22.73
C LYS A 214 38.16 28.29 -23.83
N PRO A 215 37.04 27.78 -24.35
CA PRO A 215 37.06 26.96 -25.56
C PRO A 215 37.24 27.84 -26.80
N ALA A 216 38.24 27.50 -27.61
CA ALA A 216 38.49 28.07 -28.92
C ALA A 216 37.42 27.61 -29.92
N ILE A 217 36.73 28.57 -30.54
CA ILE A 217 35.81 28.35 -31.65
C ILE A 217 36.64 28.03 -32.89
N LYS A 218 36.54 26.81 -33.42
CA LYS A 218 37.12 26.44 -34.71
C LYS A 218 36.03 26.48 -35.77
N ALA A 219 36.14 27.46 -36.67
CA ALA A 219 35.31 27.58 -37.86
C ALA A 219 35.63 26.44 -38.85
N ILE A 220 34.57 25.83 -39.36
CA ILE A 220 34.52 25.00 -40.57
C ILE A 220 33.23 25.47 -41.23
N GLY A 221 33.23 26.17 -42.36
CA GLY A 221 34.08 25.98 -43.54
C GLY A 221 33.23 25.26 -44.57
N GLU A 222 32.39 26.01 -45.26
CA GLU A 222 31.49 25.58 -46.33
C GLU A 222 32.29 25.01 -47.49
N HIS A 223 31.87 23.87 -48.07
CA HIS A 223 32.13 23.62 -49.48
C HIS A 223 31.10 22.66 -50.13
N GLU A 224 30.42 23.28 -51.08
CA GLU A 224 29.74 22.87 -52.30
C GLU A 224 29.42 21.41 -52.66
N LEU A 225 28.22 21.34 -53.25
CA LEU A 225 27.68 20.39 -54.21
C LEU A 225 28.63 20.12 -55.39
N GLU A 226 28.68 18.88 -55.88
CA GLU A 226 28.62 18.62 -57.33
C GLU A 226 28.07 17.22 -57.64
N ALA A 227 27.31 17.18 -58.73
CA ALA A 227 26.63 16.04 -59.31
C ALA A 227 27.59 15.15 -60.12
N GLY A 228 27.20 13.91 -60.45
CA GLY A 228 27.91 13.15 -61.47
C GLY A 228 27.50 11.69 -61.59
N SER A 229 26.64 11.42 -62.57
CA SER A 229 26.22 10.11 -63.07
C SER A 229 27.38 9.29 -63.64
N MET A 230 27.37 7.97 -63.42
CA MET A 230 27.52 6.90 -64.43
C MET A 230 27.35 5.53 -63.77
#